data_AF-A0A948VH82-F1
#
_entry.id   AF-A0A948VH82-F1
#
_cell.length_a   1.000
_cell.length_b   1.000
_cell.length_c   1.000
_cell.angle_alpha   90.00
_cell.angle_beta   90.00
_cell.angle_gamma   90.00
#
_symmetry.space_group_name_H-M   'P 1'
#
loop_
_entity.id
_entity.type
_entity.pdbx_description
1 polymer ?
#
loop_
_entity_poly.entity_id
_entity_poly.type
_entity_poly.pdbx_seq_one_letter_code
_entity_poly.pdbx_strand_id
1 'polypeptide(L)' 'MIKTVIRLKDDMVMVFDDRGEQMTAYQGQYESVKEKILKDAPLEAVFLHWFGSNSIPVTVNIEEW' A
#
# COMPACT_ATOMS: atom_id res chain seq x y z
N MET A 1 4.72 7.56 -9.81
CA MET A 1 3.77 6.48 -10.14
C MET A 1 3.59 5.59 -8.91
N ILE A 2 2.43 5.02 -8.59
CA ILE A 2 2.30 4.12 -7.42
C ILE A 2 3.27 2.95 -7.59
N LYS A 3 4.21 2.78 -6.65
CA LYS A 3 5.21 1.71 -6.71
C LYS A 3 5.06 0.71 -5.58
N THR A 4 4.82 1.19 -4.36
CA THR A 4 4.73 0.35 -3.17
C THR A 4 3.56 0.80 -2.32
N VAL A 5 2.72 -0.15 -1.94
CA VAL A 5 1.54 0.05 -1.11
C VAL A 5 1.67 -0.85 0.10
N ILE A 6 1.65 -0.27 1.29
CA ILE A 6 1.83 -1.00 2.55
C ILE A 6 0.59 -0.76 3.41
N ARG A 7 -0.11 -1.84 3.77
CA ARG A 7 -1.17 -1.81 4.79
C ARG A 7 -0.58 -2.20 6.14
N LEU A 8 -0.80 -1.38 7.15
CA LEU A 8 -0.35 -1.58 8.52
C LEU A 8 -1.43 -2.27 9.36
N LYS A 9 -1.05 -2.70 10.56
CA LYS A 9 -1.93 -3.46 11.49
C LYS A 9 -3.20 -2.69 11.87
N ASP A 10 -3.09 -1.36 11.94
CA ASP A 10 -4.16 -0.44 12.29
C ASP A 10 -4.96 0.03 11.07
N ASP A 11 -4.87 -0.71 9.97
CA ASP A 11 -5.47 -0.39 8.67
C ASP A 11 -5.01 0.94 8.06
N MET A 12 -3.94 1.55 8.57
CA MET A 12 -3.31 2.67 7.89
C MET A 12 -2.56 2.18 6.64
N VAL A 13 -2.71 2.91 5.56
CA VAL A 13 -2.05 2.64 4.28
C VAL A 13 -1.01 3.71 3.99
N MET A 14 0.21 3.24 3.71
CA MET A 14 1.32 4.05 3.22
C MET A 14 1.55 3.73 1.75
N VAL A 15 1.64 4.76 0.92
CA VAL A 15 1.93 4.61 -0.52
C VAL A 15 3.18 5.39 -0.88
N PHE A 16 4.04 4.76 -1.66
CA PHE A 16 5.30 5.33 -2.15
C PHE A 16 5.35 5.28 -3.66
N ASP A 17 5.97 6.32 -4.25
CA ASP A 17 6.24 6.36 -5.67
C ASP A 17 7.52 5.59 -6.05
N ASP A 18 7.83 5.57 -7.34
CA ASP A 18 9.00 4.93 -7.93
C ASP A 18 10.34 5.54 -7.50
N ARG A 19 10.31 6.72 -6.86
CA ARG A 19 11.48 7.40 -6.28
C ARG A 19 11.56 7.18 -4.76
N GLY A 20 10.62 6.42 -4.18
CA GLY A 20 10.53 6.20 -2.74
C GLY A 20 9.91 7.38 -1.99
N GLU A 21 9.28 8.33 -2.68
CA GLU A 21 8.59 9.46 -2.06
C GLU A 21 7.18 9.07 -1.63
N GLN A 22 6.75 9.55 -0.45
CA GLN A 22 5.39 9.30 0.03
C GLN A 22 4.34 10.02 -0.82
N MET A 23 3.30 9.29 -1.22
CA MET A 23 2.18 9.82 -1.99
C MET A 23 0.97 10.07 -1.08
N THR A 24 0.90 11.24 -0.46
CA THR A 24 -0.14 11.62 0.52
C THR A 24 -1.57 11.50 -0.01
N ALA A 25 -1.78 11.67 -1.32
CA ALA A 25 -3.10 11.53 -1.96
C ALA A 25 -3.69 10.11 -1.89
N TYR A 26 -2.90 9.11 -1.53
CA TYR A 26 -3.30 7.71 -1.39
C TYR A 26 -3.06 7.18 0.03
N GLN A 27 -2.67 8.04 0.97
CA GLN A 27 -2.45 7.66 2.37
C GLN A 27 -3.74 7.84 3.18
N GLY A 28 -3.94 6.95 4.15
CA GLY A 28 -5.07 7.03 5.07
C GLY A 28 -5.54 5.67 5.53
N GLN A 29 -6.76 5.63 6.07
CA GLN A 29 -7.42 4.39 6.46
C GLN A 29 -7.74 3.55 5.21
N TYR A 30 -7.50 2.24 5.28
CA TYR A 30 -7.59 1.31 4.16
C TYR A 30 -8.92 1.43 3.41
N GLU A 31 -10.04 1.40 4.13
CA GLU A 31 -11.38 1.54 3.53
C GLU A 31 -11.58 2.87 2.78
N SER A 32 -10.87 3.93 3.16
CA SER A 32 -10.98 5.25 2.52
C SER A 32 -10.14 5.37 1.25
N VAL A 33 -9.10 4.55 1.09
CA VAL A 33 -8.13 4.69 -0.02
C VAL A 33 -8.03 3.46 -0.92
N LYS A 34 -8.53 2.30 -0.50
CA LYS A 34 -8.43 1.02 -1.21
C LYS A 34 -8.89 1.13 -2.66
N GLU A 35 -10.12 1.56 -2.89
CA GLU A 35 -10.69 1.61 -4.25
C GLU A 35 -9.88 2.52 -5.17
N LYS A 36 -9.43 3.66 -4.65
CA LYS A 36 -8.62 4.63 -5.40
C LYS A 36 -7.26 4.03 -5.77
N ILE A 37 -6.61 3.35 -4.84
CA ILE A 37 -5.32 2.69 -5.07
C ILE A 37 -5.48 1.58 -6.10
N LEU A 38 -6.46 0.69 -5.92
CA LEU A 38 -6.69 -0.45 -6.82
C LEU A 38 -6.98 0.00 -8.27
N LYS A 39 -7.63 1.16 -8.43
CA LYS A 39 -7.91 1.74 -9.74
C LYS A 39 -6.67 2.36 -10.39
N ASP A 40 -5.84 3.05 -9.61
CA ASP A 40 -4.74 3.87 -10.15
C ASP A 40 -3.39 3.13 -10.12
N ALA A 41 -3.29 1.99 -9.43
CA ALA A 41 -2.06 1.22 -9.32
C ALA A 41 -1.71 0.53 -10.65
N PRO A 42 -0.47 0.68 -11.15
CA PRO A 42 0.01 -0.07 -12.30
C PRO A 42 0.21 -1.56 -11.94
N LEU A 43 0.32 -2.41 -12.96
CA LEU A 43 0.48 -3.86 -12.80
C LEU A 43 1.75 -4.22 -12.01
N GLU A 44 2.79 -3.37 -12.10
CA GLU A 44 4.09 -3.56 -11.45
C GLU A 44 4.15 -2.99 -10.03
N ALA A 45 3.03 -2.48 -9.49
CA ALA A 45 2.94 -2.04 -8.11
C ALA A 45 3.05 -3.23 -7.15
N VAL A 46 3.79 -3.03 -6.06
CA VAL A 46 3.98 -4.05 -5.03
C VAL A 46 3.06 -3.74 -3.86
N PHE A 47 2.24 -4.72 -3.50
CA PHE A 47 1.32 -4.66 -2.37
C PHE A 47 1.87 -5.47 -1.21
N LEU A 48 1.86 -4.87 -0.01
CA LEU A 48 2.43 -5.47 1.19
C LEU A 48 1.48 -5.33 2.38
N HIS A 49 1.50 -6.33 3.24
CA HIS A 49 1.00 -6.24 4.61
C HIS A 49 2.17 -6.16 5.58
N TRP A 50 2.11 -5.19 6.50
CA TRP A 50 3.10 -5.04 7.56
C TRP A 50 2.40 -4.86 8.90
N PHE A 51 1.96 -5.98 9.47
CA PHE A 51 1.10 -6.01 10.65
C PHE A 51 1.84 -6.14 11.99
N GLY A 52 3.17 -6.17 12.00
CA GLY A 52 3.97 -6.26 13.22
C GLY A 52 5.16 -5.30 13.19
N SER A 53 5.40 -4.61 14.30
CA SER A 53 6.50 -3.64 14.46
C SER A 53 7.89 -4.24 14.24
N ASN A 54 8.05 -5.55 14.49
CA ASN A 54 9.29 -6.30 14.26
C ASN A 54 9.13 -7.40 13.21
N SER A 55 8.02 -7.42 12.46
CA SER A 55 7.79 -8.42 11.42
C SER A 55 8.39 -8.01 10.09
N ILE A 56 8.82 -8.99 9.30
CA ILE A 56 9.16 -8.79 7.89
C ILE A 56 7.85 -8.49 7.13
N PRO A 57 7.77 -7.41 6.33
CA PRO A 57 6.63 -7.16 5.47
C PRO A 57 6.38 -8.33 4.51
N VAL A 58 5.11 -8.68 4.30
CA VAL A 58 4.71 -9.77 3.42
C VAL A 58 4.15 -9.19 2.13
N THR A 59 4.76 -9.52 0.99
CA THR A 59 4.20 -9.18 -0.33
C THR A 59 2.98 -10.06 -0.59
N VAL A 60 1.89 -9.45 -1.02
CA VAL A 60 0.61 -10.11 -1.30
C VAL A 60 0.15 -9.78 -2.72
N ASN A 61 -0.72 -10.62 -3.28
CA ASN A 61 -1.40 -10.30 -4.53
C ASN A 61 -2.49 -9.24 -4.29
N ILE A 62 -2.91 -8.56 -5.35
CA ILE A 62 -3.91 -7.50 -5.28
C ILE A 62 -5.28 -7.98 -4.75
N GLU A 63 -5.62 -9.26 -4.99
CA GLU A 63 -6.86 -9.89 -4.52
C GLU A 63 -6.85 -10.14 -3.00
N GLU A 64 -5.65 -10.33 -2.43
CA GLU A 64 -5.43 -10.61 -1.01
C GLU A 64 -5.12 -9.34 -0.20
N TRP A 65 -4.99 -8.19 -0.88
CA TRP A 65 -4.56 -6.93 -0.27
C TRP A 65 -5.66 -6.18 0.48
#